data_AF-A0A7S4FM84-F1
#
_entry.id   AF-A0A7S4FM84-F1
#
_cell.length_a   1.000
_cell.length_b   1.000
_cell.length_c   1.000
_cell.angle_alpha   90.00
_cell.angle_beta   90.00
_cell.angle_gamma   90.00
#
_symmetry.space_group_name_H-M   'P 1'
#
loop_
_entity.id
_entity.type
_entity.pdbx_description
1 polymer ?
#
loop_
_entity_poly.entity_id
_entity_poly.type
_entity_poly.pdbx_seq_one_letter_code
_entity_poly.pdbx_strand_id
1 'polypeptide(L)'
;SVFKHQAFRHHQCEAISDLLDGRDVLLVAATGSGKSLLFQLPPVVLGKAAVVVSPLLALMQDQVESCRRHGVQAAMYSSAQSVPERRAVLQAIMRDPPDLHVLYVCPEQIA
;
A
#
# COMPACT_ATOMS: atom_id res chain seq x y z
N SER A 1 11.73 6.60 -12.78
CA SER A 1 10.46 6.73 -12.04
C SER A 1 10.11 5.38 -11.43
N VAL A 2 9.68 5.34 -10.16
CA VAL A 2 9.41 4.12 -9.37
C VAL A 2 8.31 3.25 -10.01
N PHE A 3 7.25 3.88 -10.53
CA PHE A 3 6.07 3.17 -11.06
C PHE A 3 5.98 3.09 -12.60
N LYS A 4 7.02 3.48 -13.36
CA LYS A 4 7.07 3.41 -14.84
C LYS A 4 5.81 3.92 -15.60
N HIS A 5 5.02 4.82 -15.04
CA HIS A 5 3.88 5.43 -15.72
C HIS A 5 4.33 6.64 -16.56
N GLN A 6 3.87 6.73 -17.82
CA GLN A 6 4.17 7.84 -18.73
C GLN A 6 3.33 9.10 -18.41
N ALA A 7 2.13 8.93 -17.86
CA ALA A 7 1.27 9.99 -17.33
C ALA A 7 0.24 9.40 -16.36
N PHE A 8 -0.21 10.19 -15.39
CA PHE A 8 -1.36 9.87 -14.56
C PHE A 8 -2.65 10.05 -15.37
N ARG A 9 -3.67 9.22 -15.10
CA ARG A 9 -5.04 9.50 -15.57
C ARG A 9 -5.60 10.68 -14.77
N HIS A 10 -6.46 11.50 -15.37
CA HIS A 10 -6.95 12.74 -14.74
C HIS A 10 -7.48 12.53 -13.31
N HIS A 11 -8.34 11.54 -13.10
CA HIS A 11 -8.89 11.20 -11.78
C HIS A 11 -7.85 10.70 -10.77
N GLN A 12 -6.69 10.21 -11.23
CA GLN A 12 -5.62 9.78 -10.32
C GLN A 12 -4.86 10.97 -9.74
N CYS A 13 -4.61 12.02 -10.53
CA CYS A 13 -3.92 13.21 -10.06
C CYS A 13 -4.69 13.89 -8.92
N GLU A 14 -5.99 14.11 -9.11
CA GLU A 14 -6.85 14.77 -8.13
C GLU A 14 -6.87 13.99 -6.81
N ALA A 15 -7.17 12.68 -6.88
CA ALA A 15 -7.16 11.82 -5.71
C ALA A 15 -5.80 11.75 -5.00
N ILE A 16 -4.68 11.68 -5.75
CA ILE A 16 -3.33 11.70 -5.15
C ILE A 16 -3.08 13.05 -4.47
N SER A 17 -3.47 14.16 -5.08
CA SER A 17 -3.29 15.49 -4.49
C SER A 17 -4.05 15.61 -3.18
N ASP A 18 -5.32 15.21 -3.17
CA ASP A 18 -6.14 15.22 -1.95
C ASP A 18 -5.54 14.33 -0.84
N LEU A 19 -5.04 13.15 -1.18
CA LEU A 19 -4.37 12.26 -0.23
C LEU A 19 -3.06 12.85 0.32
N LEU A 20 -2.27 13.52 -0.52
CA LEU A 20 -1.05 14.21 -0.09
C LEU A 20 -1.35 15.42 0.80
N ASP A 21 -2.48 16.08 0.59
CA ASP A 21 -3.01 17.16 1.43
C ASP A 21 -3.67 16.64 2.74
N GLY A 22 -3.71 15.32 2.94
CA GLY A 22 -4.27 14.69 4.13
C GLY A 22 -5.80 14.67 4.17
N ARG A 23 -6.46 14.76 3.02
CA ARG A 23 -7.93 14.68 2.90
C ARG A 23 -8.40 13.24 2.70
N ASP A 24 -9.60 12.96 3.16
CA ASP A 24 -10.27 11.68 2.91
C ASP A 24 -10.81 11.63 1.48
N VAL A 25 -10.56 10.50 0.80
CA VAL A 25 -10.96 10.29 -0.60
C VAL A 25 -11.78 9.01 -0.74
N LEU A 26 -12.98 9.14 -1.32
CA LEU A 26 -13.77 8.01 -1.80
C LEU A 26 -13.65 7.92 -3.32
N LEU A 27 -13.08 6.82 -3.82
CA LEU A 27 -12.93 6.58 -5.25
C LEU A 27 -13.86 5.47 -5.73
N VAL A 28 -14.66 5.77 -6.76
CA VAL A 28 -15.39 4.77 -7.55
C VAL A 28 -14.68 4.59 -8.89
N ALA A 29 -14.06 3.43 -9.10
CA ALA A 29 -13.31 3.13 -10.32
C ALA A 29 -13.40 1.66 -10.71
N ALA A 30 -13.42 1.38 -12.02
CA ALA A 30 -13.45 0.02 -12.55
C ALA A 30 -12.17 -0.77 -12.18
N THR A 31 -12.24 -2.10 -12.25
CA THR A 31 -11.04 -2.96 -12.16
C THR A 31 -10.08 -2.63 -13.30
N GLY A 32 -8.76 -2.67 -13.03
CA GLY A 32 -7.74 -2.28 -14.03
C GLY A 32 -7.59 -0.77 -14.24
N SER A 33 -8.34 0.07 -13.52
CA SER A 33 -8.21 1.54 -13.57
C SER A 33 -6.89 2.09 -13.04
N GLY A 34 -6.08 1.27 -12.37
CA GLY A 34 -4.86 1.71 -11.70
C GLY A 34 -5.10 2.30 -10.31
N LYS A 35 -6.22 1.97 -9.65
CA LYS A 35 -6.53 2.44 -8.29
C LYS A 35 -5.45 2.12 -7.24
N SER A 36 -4.67 1.06 -7.42
CA SER A 36 -3.61 0.70 -6.46
C SER A 36 -2.55 1.78 -6.30
N LEU A 37 -2.28 2.53 -7.36
CA LEU A 37 -1.30 3.61 -7.33
C LEU A 37 -1.67 4.70 -6.30
N LEU A 38 -2.97 4.91 -6.07
CA LEU A 38 -3.48 5.94 -5.18
C LEU A 38 -3.10 5.70 -3.73
N PHE A 39 -2.99 4.45 -3.28
CA PHE A 39 -2.55 4.13 -1.90
C PHE A 39 -1.09 3.69 -1.82
N GLN A 40 -0.45 3.36 -2.94
CA GLN A 40 0.96 2.95 -2.98
C GLN A 40 1.93 4.13 -3.11
N LEU A 41 1.56 5.18 -3.85
CA LEU A 41 2.43 6.33 -4.10
C LEU A 41 2.52 7.30 -2.91
N PRO A 42 1.42 7.74 -2.27
CA PRO A 42 1.49 8.71 -1.18
C PRO A 42 2.45 8.35 -0.04
N PRO A 43 2.47 7.11 0.53
CA PRO A 43 3.39 6.79 1.61
C PRO A 43 4.87 6.94 1.20
N VAL A 44 5.21 6.59 -0.05
CA VAL A 44 6.57 6.74 -0.59
C VAL A 44 6.95 8.22 -0.71
N VAL A 45 6.03 9.06 -1.18
CA VAL A 45 6.26 10.51 -1.33
C VAL A 45 6.39 11.20 0.04
N LEU A 46 5.56 10.78 1.01
CA LEU A 46 5.52 11.36 2.34
C LEU A 46 6.59 10.82 3.29
N GLY A 47 7.34 9.78 2.89
CA GLY A 47 8.28 9.08 3.78
C GLY A 47 7.58 8.39 4.97
N LYS A 48 6.33 7.95 4.77
CA LYS A 48 5.47 7.32 5.77
C LYS A 48 5.09 5.90 5.35
N ALA A 49 4.43 5.18 6.24
CA ALA A 49 3.82 3.89 5.93
C ALA A 49 2.31 4.06 5.68
N ALA A 50 1.77 3.29 4.73
CA ALA A 50 0.33 3.11 4.54
C ALA A 50 -0.10 1.71 4.96
N VAL A 51 -1.24 1.63 5.65
CA VAL A 51 -1.91 0.37 5.97
C VAL A 51 -3.07 0.17 4.98
N VAL A 52 -3.06 -0.96 4.27
CA VAL A 52 -4.06 -1.31 3.26
C VAL A 52 -4.83 -2.53 3.76
N VAL A 53 -6.11 -2.35 4.06
CA VAL A 53 -6.98 -3.45 4.49
C VAL A 53 -7.57 -4.13 3.27
N SER A 54 -7.38 -5.45 3.14
CA SER A 54 -7.88 -6.23 2.00
C SER A 54 -8.38 -7.61 2.45
N PRO A 55 -9.58 -8.05 2.01
CA PRO A 55 -10.18 -9.31 2.45
C PRO A 55 -9.56 -10.55 1.79
N LEU A 56 -8.88 -10.40 0.64
CA LEU A 56 -8.39 -11.54 -0.15
C LEU A 56 -6.87 -11.68 -0.04
N LEU A 57 -6.41 -12.79 0.57
CA LEU A 57 -4.99 -13.12 0.72
C LEU A 57 -4.23 -13.17 -0.62
N ALA A 58 -4.81 -13.83 -1.63
CA ALA A 58 -4.19 -13.93 -2.95
C ALA A 58 -3.99 -12.54 -3.58
N LEU A 59 -4.97 -11.65 -3.44
CA LEU A 59 -4.85 -10.27 -3.92
C LEU A 59 -3.75 -9.51 -3.17
N MET A 60 -3.64 -9.69 -1.85
CA MET A 60 -2.57 -9.07 -1.06
C MET A 60 -1.19 -9.53 -1.52
N GLN A 61 -1.02 -10.83 -1.80
CA GLN A 61 0.23 -11.40 -2.33
C GLN A 61 0.62 -10.75 -3.65
N ASP A 62 -0.30 -10.72 -4.62
CA ASP A 62 -0.09 -10.11 -5.93
C ASP A 62 0.31 -8.63 -5.82
N GLN A 63 -0.33 -7.89 -4.92
CA GLN A 63 -0.04 -6.47 -4.71
C GLN A 63 1.32 -6.24 -4.03
N VAL A 64 1.72 -7.08 -3.05
CA VAL A 64 3.05 -7.01 -2.42
C VAL A 64 4.15 -7.30 -3.44
N GLU A 65 3.98 -8.33 -4.26
CA GLU A 65 4.93 -8.65 -5.33
C GLU A 65 5.02 -7.52 -6.37
N SER A 66 3.87 -6.93 -6.73
CA SER A 66 3.84 -5.76 -7.60
C SER A 66 4.60 -4.58 -7.00
N CYS A 67 4.39 -4.26 -5.73
CA CYS A 67 5.11 -3.18 -5.02
C CYS A 67 6.62 -3.41 -5.06
N ARG A 68 7.07 -4.62 -4.69
CA ARG A 68 8.49 -4.98 -4.64
C ARG A 68 9.16 -4.89 -6.00
N ARG A 69 8.48 -5.31 -7.08
CA ARG A 69 8.98 -5.16 -8.46
C ARG A 69 9.21 -3.70 -8.87
N HIS A 70 8.52 -2.77 -8.24
CA HIS A 70 8.66 -1.33 -8.47
C HIS A 70 9.60 -0.66 -7.44
N GLY A 71 10.27 -1.43 -6.58
CA GLY A 71 11.16 -0.89 -5.54
C GLY A 71 10.43 -0.34 -4.32
N VAL A 72 9.13 -0.60 -4.19
CA VAL A 72 8.34 -0.22 -3.02
C VAL A 72 8.42 -1.33 -1.98
N GLN A 73 9.02 -1.03 -0.84
CA GLN A 73 9.04 -1.93 0.32
C GLN A 73 7.62 -2.18 0.83
N ALA A 74 7.15 -3.41 0.66
CA ALA A 74 5.81 -3.83 1.05
C ALA A 74 5.81 -5.22 1.69
N ALA A 75 4.86 -5.44 2.59
CA ALA A 75 4.64 -6.71 3.26
C ALA A 75 3.14 -6.95 3.50
N MET A 76 2.82 -8.18 3.90
CA MET A 76 1.49 -8.54 4.42
C MET A 76 1.57 -8.79 5.92
N TYR A 77 0.42 -8.68 6.58
CA TYR A 77 0.17 -9.11 7.94
C TYR A 77 -1.11 -9.95 7.98
N SER A 78 -0.95 -11.27 8.10
CA SER A 78 -2.05 -12.22 8.17
C SER A 78 -1.73 -13.45 9.02
N SER A 79 -2.75 -14.26 9.33
CA SER A 79 -2.60 -15.54 10.02
C SER A 79 -1.89 -16.62 9.19
N ALA A 80 -1.73 -16.40 7.87
CA ALA A 80 -1.00 -17.31 6.99
C ALA A 80 0.53 -17.22 7.15
N GLN A 81 1.02 -16.17 7.82
CA GLN A 81 2.44 -15.98 8.13
C GLN A 81 2.78 -16.56 9.51
N SER A 82 4.01 -17.06 9.64
CA SER A 82 4.55 -17.50 10.91
C SER A 82 4.67 -16.35 11.92
N VAL A 83 4.73 -16.71 13.21
CA VAL A 83 4.90 -15.73 14.30
C VAL A 83 6.16 -14.86 14.14
N PRO A 84 7.33 -15.42 13.77
CA PRO A 84 8.53 -14.62 13.49
C PRO A 84 8.34 -13.62 12.34
N GLU A 85 7.71 -14.03 11.24
CA GLU A 85 7.44 -13.14 10.09
C GLU A 85 6.53 -11.98 10.47
N ARG A 86 5.43 -12.27 11.18
CA ARG A 86 4.51 -11.24 11.68
C ARG A 86 5.22 -10.25 12.60
N ARG A 87 6.08 -10.74 13.49
CA ARG A 87 6.87 -9.88 14.39
C ARG A 87 7.83 -8.98 13.61
N ALA A 88 8.55 -9.54 12.63
CA ALA A 88 9.47 -8.77 11.80
C ALA A 88 8.76 -7.67 11.00
N VAL A 89 7.58 -7.97 10.44
CA VAL A 89 6.76 -7.00 9.71
C VAL A 89 6.30 -5.85 10.62
N LEU A 90 5.83 -6.15 11.84
CA LEU A 90 5.46 -5.12 12.81
C LEU A 90 6.65 -4.26 13.22
N GLN A 91 7.81 -4.86 13.46
CA GLN A 91 9.02 -4.11 13.78
C GLN A 91 9.40 -3.17 12.63
N ALA A 92 9.32 -3.63 11.38
CA ALA A 92 9.68 -2.84 10.21
C ALA A 92 8.76 -1.63 9.98
N ILE A 93 7.45 -1.75 10.23
CA ILE A 93 6.52 -0.61 10.08
C ILE A 93 6.58 0.39 11.25
N MET A 94 7.01 -0.05 12.44
CA MET A 94 7.05 0.79 13.65
C MET A 94 8.29 1.69 13.76
N ARG A 95 9.25 1.59 12.84
CA ARG A 95 10.46 2.43 12.84
C ARG A 95 10.16 3.85 12.37
N ASP A 96 11.05 4.76 12.73
CA ASP A 96 11.04 6.15 12.26
C ASP A 96 12.41 6.53 11.67
N PRO A 97 12.54 6.69 10.34
CA PRO A 97 11.51 6.44 9.32
C PRO A 97 11.16 4.93 9.20
N PRO A 98 9.99 4.58 8.68
CA PRO A 98 9.57 3.18 8.53
C PRO A 98 10.38 2.46 7.45
N ASP A 99 10.72 1.19 7.70
CA ASP A 99 11.40 0.34 6.71
C ASP A 99 10.42 -0.16 5.62
N LEU A 100 9.10 -0.04 5.86
CA LEU A 100 8.02 -0.42 4.96
C LEU A 100 7.20 0.80 4.53
N HIS A 101 6.92 0.91 3.23
CA HIS A 101 6.01 1.92 2.71
C HIS A 101 4.56 1.45 2.71
N VAL A 102 4.30 0.15 2.49
CA VAL A 102 2.93 -0.39 2.39
C VAL A 102 2.80 -1.71 3.16
N LEU A 103 1.81 -1.78 4.04
CA LEU A 103 1.44 -3.00 4.76
C LEU A 103 0.02 -3.41 4.43
N TYR A 104 -0.13 -4.59 3.81
CA TYR A 104 -1.45 -5.18 3.56
C TYR A 104 -1.89 -5.99 4.78
N VAL A 105 -3.11 -5.77 5.26
CA VAL A 105 -3.64 -6.39 6.48
C VAL A 105 -4.98 -7.05 6.20
N CYS A 106 -5.17 -8.28 6.70
CA CYS A 106 -6.49 -8.92 6.69
C CYS A 106 -7.42 -8.23 7.70
N PRO A 107 -8.71 -7.99 7.39
CA PRO A 107 -9.65 -7.31 8.28
C PRO A 107 -9.73 -7.91 9.69
N GLU A 108 -9.59 -9.24 9.81
CA GLU A 108 -9.68 -9.96 11.08
C GLU A 108 -8.49 -9.68 12.02
N GLN A 109 -7.43 -9.01 11.54
CA GLN A 109 -6.27 -8.62 12.35
C GLN A 109 -6.43 -7.25 13.03
N ILE A 110 -7.46 -6.47 12.66
CA ILE A 110 -7.72 -5.13 13.20
C ILE A 110 -9.07 -5.04 13.94
N ALA A 111 -9.80 -6.15 14.01
CA ALA A 111 -11.08 -6.28 14.68
C ALA A 111 -10.92 -6.54 16.18
#